data_AF-A0A6B2STQ0-F1
#
_entry.id   AF-A0A6B2STQ0-F1
#
_cell.length_a   1.000
_cell.length_b   1.000
_cell.length_c   1.000
_cell.angle_alpha   90.00
_cell.angle_beta   90.00
_cell.angle_gamma   90.00
#
_symmetry.space_group_name_H-M   'P 1'
#
loop_
_entity.id
_entity.type
_entity.pdbx_description
1 polymer ?
#
loop_
_entity_poly.entity_id
_entity_poly.type
_entity_poly.pdbx_seq_one_letter_code
_entity_poly.pdbx_strand_id
1 'polypeptide(L)'
;PARMEVLLDRGPFTLDGEREILRAHRVDVVVTKDSGGSATAPKLAAAREAGLPVVVVRRPAGPDGVTGVATPEEAVAWVRALGG
;
A
#
# COMPACT_ATOMS: atom_id res chain seq x y z
N PRO A 1 -9.11 -14.37 -16.70
CA PRO A 1 -8.20 -15.46 -17.11
C PRO A 1 -8.37 -16.69 -16.20
N ALA A 2 -8.20 -17.91 -16.73
CA ALA A 2 -8.53 -19.16 -16.05
C ALA A 2 -7.68 -19.49 -14.78
N ARG A 3 -6.72 -18.63 -14.41
CA ARG A 3 -5.83 -18.79 -13.23
C ARG A 3 -5.71 -17.48 -12.45
N MET A 4 -6.84 -16.87 -12.14
CA MET A 4 -6.90 -15.64 -11.37
C MET A 4 -8.12 -15.69 -10.46
N GLU A 5 -7.90 -15.38 -9.20
CA GLU A 5 -8.96 -15.16 -8.22
C GLU A 5 -8.93 -13.69 -7.81
N VAL A 6 -10.11 -13.06 -7.74
CA VAL A 6 -10.25 -11.66 -7.36
C VAL A 6 -11.03 -11.61 -6.06
N LEU A 7 -10.38 -11.16 -4.99
CA LEU A 7 -11.02 -10.92 -3.71
C LEU A 7 -11.52 -9.47 -3.68
N LEU A 8 -12.83 -9.29 -3.49
CA LEU A 8 -13.44 -7.97 -3.36
C LEU A 8 -13.45 -7.57 -1.90
N ASP A 9 -12.60 -6.62 -1.52
CA ASP A 9 -12.49 -6.13 -0.15
C ASP A 9 -12.02 -4.67 -0.12
N ARG A 10 -12.24 -3.99 1.02
CA ARG A 10 -11.80 -2.61 1.26
C ARG A 10 -11.23 -2.48 2.66
N GLY A 11 -9.99 -2.02 2.74
CA GLY A 11 -9.31 -1.79 4.00
C GLY A 11 -9.92 -0.68 4.88
N PRO A 12 -9.36 -0.47 6.08
CA PRO A 12 -8.04 -0.95 6.49
C PRO A 12 -7.99 -2.46 6.70
N PHE A 13 -6.98 -3.10 6.11
CA PHE A 13 -6.76 -4.55 6.29
C PHE A 13 -6.13 -4.82 7.66
N THR A 14 -6.40 -5.99 8.21
CA THR A 14 -5.82 -6.44 9.49
C THR A 14 -4.70 -7.43 9.23
N LEU A 15 -3.75 -7.53 10.17
CA LEU A 15 -2.67 -8.51 10.07
C LEU A 15 -3.21 -9.95 9.99
N ASP A 16 -4.24 -10.26 10.78
CA ASP A 16 -4.86 -11.59 10.78
C ASP A 16 -5.59 -11.90 9.46
N GLY A 17 -6.26 -10.92 8.86
CA GLY A 17 -6.87 -11.08 7.54
C GLY A 17 -5.83 -11.36 6.46
N GLU A 18 -4.70 -10.65 6.49
CA GLU A 18 -3.60 -10.86 5.54
C GLU A 18 -2.96 -12.25 5.73
N ARG A 19 -2.73 -12.68 6.98
CA ARG A 19 -2.24 -14.05 7.29
C ARG A 19 -3.17 -15.12 6.71
N GLU A 20 -4.48 -14.94 6.87
CA GLU A 20 -5.47 -15.88 6.37
C GLU A 20 -5.43 -15.98 4.85
N ILE A 21 -5.38 -14.85 4.15
CA ILE A 21 -5.28 -14.82 2.68
C ILE A 21 -4.01 -15.52 2.21
N LEU A 22 -2.85 -15.19 2.79
CA LEU A 22 -1.58 -15.82 2.39
C LEU A 22 -1.63 -17.34 2.56
N ARG A 23 -2.21 -17.84 3.67
CA ARG A 23 -2.34 -19.26 3.97
C ARG A 23 -3.38 -19.97 3.08
N ALA A 24 -4.58 -19.41 2.97
CA ALA A 24 -5.71 -20.01 2.26
C ALA A 24 -5.41 -20.17 0.76
N HIS A 25 -4.75 -19.19 0.16
CA HIS A 25 -4.38 -19.22 -1.26
C HIS A 25 -2.98 -19.80 -1.52
N ARG A 26 -2.25 -20.23 -0.47
CA ARG A 26 -0.87 -20.76 -0.55
C ARG A 26 0.04 -19.83 -1.36
N VAL A 27 0.07 -18.57 -0.96
CA VAL A 27 0.82 -17.53 -1.67
C VAL A 27 2.32 -17.75 -1.49
N ASP A 28 3.06 -17.80 -2.59
CA ASP A 28 4.52 -17.95 -2.60
C ASP A 28 5.26 -16.60 -2.69
N VAL A 29 4.62 -15.56 -3.22
CA VAL A 29 5.23 -14.23 -3.45
C VAL A 29 4.17 -13.15 -3.28
N VAL A 30 4.52 -12.05 -2.60
CA VAL A 30 3.67 -10.85 -2.53
C VAL A 30 4.22 -9.78 -3.47
N VAL A 31 3.38 -9.25 -4.37
CA VAL A 31 3.70 -8.08 -5.20
C VAL A 31 2.91 -6.89 -4.70
N THR A 32 3.57 -5.78 -4.43
CA THR A 32 2.89 -4.58 -3.92
C THR A 32 3.52 -3.28 -4.40
N LYS A 33 2.75 -2.18 -4.36
CA LYS A 33 3.26 -0.83 -4.65
C LYS A 33 3.81 -0.20 -3.38
N ASP A 34 4.85 0.62 -3.53
CA ASP A 34 5.29 1.58 -2.51
C ASP A 34 4.30 2.76 -2.35
N SER A 35 3.12 2.46 -1.80
CA SER A 35 2.08 3.46 -1.53
C SER A 35 2.37 4.33 -0.31
N GLY A 36 3.33 3.95 0.53
CA GLY A 36 3.55 4.55 1.85
C GLY A 36 2.36 4.36 2.81
N GLY A 37 2.48 4.93 4.01
CA GLY A 37 1.41 4.98 5.01
C GLY A 37 1.22 3.68 5.82
N SER A 38 0.74 3.84 7.06
CA SER A 38 0.53 2.76 8.03
C SER A 38 -0.48 1.71 7.58
N ALA A 39 -1.44 2.10 6.73
CA ALA A 39 -2.47 1.21 6.17
C ALA A 39 -1.91 0.05 5.33
N THR A 40 -0.65 0.11 4.90
CA THR A 40 0.00 -0.97 4.13
C THR A 40 0.92 -1.87 4.94
N ALA A 41 1.09 -1.59 6.23
CA ALA A 41 1.89 -2.40 7.12
C ALA A 41 1.39 -3.86 7.28
N PRO A 42 0.07 -4.14 7.33
CA PRO A 42 -0.43 -5.49 7.61
C PRO A 42 0.08 -6.58 6.66
N LYS A 43 -0.06 -6.40 5.34
CA LYS A 43 0.43 -7.39 4.34
C LYS A 43 1.94 -7.61 4.38
N LEU A 44 2.72 -6.55 4.65
CA LEU A 44 4.18 -6.64 4.72
C LEU A 44 4.62 -7.38 5.99
N ALA A 45 3.92 -7.15 7.10
CA ALA A 45 4.14 -7.90 8.33
C ALA A 45 3.77 -9.38 8.15
N ALA A 46 2.61 -9.69 7.55
CA ALA A 46 2.17 -11.06 7.27
C ALA A 46 3.16 -11.79 6.35
N ALA A 47 3.60 -11.15 5.26
CA ALA A 47 4.58 -11.72 4.34
C ALA A 47 5.92 -12.03 5.03
N ARG A 48 6.40 -11.11 5.88
CA ARG A 48 7.62 -11.30 6.66
C ARG A 48 7.50 -12.47 7.64
N GLU A 49 6.38 -12.61 8.34
CA GLU A 49 6.14 -13.73 9.26
C GLU A 49 6.08 -15.07 8.53
N ALA A 50 5.49 -15.09 7.34
CA ALA A 50 5.42 -16.28 6.49
C ALA A 50 6.74 -16.57 5.74
N GLY A 51 7.77 -15.71 5.88
CA GLY A 51 9.05 -15.86 5.17
C GLY A 51 8.94 -15.68 3.66
N LEU A 52 7.91 -14.97 3.18
CA LEU A 52 7.65 -14.81 1.76
C LEU A 52 8.47 -13.66 1.16
N PRO A 53 9.02 -13.84 -0.06
CA PRO A 53 9.61 -12.74 -0.81
C PRO A 53 8.54 -11.69 -1.15
N VAL A 54 8.94 -10.42 -1.06
CA VAL A 54 8.09 -9.28 -1.41
C VAL A 54 8.73 -8.50 -2.56
N VAL A 55 8.01 -8.38 -3.67
CA VAL A 55 8.39 -7.52 -4.79
C VAL A 55 7.68 -6.17 -4.62
N VAL A 56 8.44 -5.13 -4.34
CA VAL A 56 7.92 -3.77 -4.21
C VAL A 56 8.13 -3.00 -5.50
N VAL A 57 7.04 -2.57 -6.13
CA VAL A 57 7.04 -1.63 -7.25
C VAL A 57 7.32 -0.23 -6.70
N ARG A 58 8.49 0.32 -7.02
CA ARG A 58 8.94 1.65 -6.60
C ARG A 58 7.96 2.72 -7.06
N ARG A 59 7.74 3.73 -6.21
CA ARG A 59 6.97 4.93 -6.55
C ARG A 59 7.67 5.68 -7.71
N PRO A 60 6.98 6.00 -8.81
CA PRO A 60 7.54 6.84 -9.86
C PRO A 60 7.80 8.26 -9.34
N ALA A 61 8.67 9.01 -10.02
CA ALA A 61 8.84 10.43 -9.74
C ALA A 61 7.51 11.18 -9.91
N GLY A 62 7.30 12.22 -9.10
CA GLY A 62 6.18 13.13 -9.26
C GLY A 62 6.33 13.98 -10.54
N PRO A 63 5.27 14.66 -11.00
CA PRO A 63 5.35 15.57 -12.14
C PRO A 63 6.27 16.77 -11.83
N ASP A 64 6.98 17.25 -12.84
CA ASP A 64 7.84 18.43 -12.71
C ASP A 64 7.04 19.68 -12.33
N GLY A 65 7.61 20.54 -11.48
CA GLY A 65 6.99 21.78 -11.05
C GLY A 65 5.85 21.64 -10.04
N VAL A 66 5.56 20.41 -9.56
CA VAL A 66 4.54 20.17 -8.53
C VAL A 66 5.18 20.07 -7.15
N THR A 67 4.82 20.99 -6.25
CA THR A 67 5.25 20.93 -4.85
C THR A 67 4.50 19.82 -4.12
N GLY A 68 5.25 18.82 -3.65
CA GLY A 68 4.74 17.80 -2.74
C GLY A 68 4.84 18.24 -1.29
N VAL A 69 3.84 17.87 -0.48
CA VAL A 69 3.82 18.02 0.98
C VAL A 69 3.67 16.64 1.63
N ALA A 70 4.14 16.50 2.87
CA ALA A 70 4.20 15.22 3.56
C ALA A 70 2.89 14.86 4.25
N THR A 71 2.06 15.84 4.59
CA THR A 71 0.83 15.64 5.37
C THR A 71 -0.40 16.33 4.74
N PRO A 72 -1.62 15.83 5.03
CA PRO A 72 -2.85 16.52 4.66
C PRO A 72 -2.93 17.95 5.24
N GLU A 73 -2.42 18.15 6.46
CA GLU A 73 -2.43 19.44 7.15
C GLU A 73 -1.55 20.47 6.42
N GLU A 74 -0.35 20.06 5.98
CA GLU A 74 0.52 20.88 5.14
C GLU A 74 -0.14 21.23 3.81
N ALA A 75 -0.87 20.30 3.21
CA ALA A 75 -1.61 20.55 1.97
C ALA A 75 -2.68 21.62 2.17
N VAL A 76 -3.45 21.52 3.26
CA VAL A 76 -4.48 22.52 3.59
C VAL A 76 -3.86 23.89 3.84
N ALA A 77 -2.75 23.95 4.58
CA ALA A 77 -2.03 25.20 4.82
C ALA A 77 -1.54 25.84 3.52
N TRP A 78 -0.96 25.03 2.62
CA TRP A 78 -0.47 25.48 1.31
C TRP A 78 -1.60 26.06 0.45
N VAL A 79 -2.74 25.37 0.33
CA VAL A 79 -3.88 25.88 -0.45
C VAL A 79 -4.41 27.20 0.12
N ARG A 80 -4.51 27.32 1.45
CA ARG A 80 -4.98 28.55 2.10
C ARG A 80 -4.06 29.73 1.84
N ALA A 81 -2.74 29.51 1.77
CA ALA A 81 -1.77 30.55 1.49
C ALA A 81 -1.83 31.10 0.05
N LEU A 82 -2.44 30.38 -0.90
CA LEU A 82 -2.62 30.83 -2.29
C LEU A 82 -3.79 31.80 -2.49
N GLY A 83 -4.75 31.82 -1.56
CA GLY A 83 -5.97 32.64 -1.66
C GLY A 83 -5.94 33.94 -0.87
N GLY A 84 -4.79 34.27 -0.25
CA GLY A 84 -4.56 35.50 0.51
C GLY A 84 -3.82 36.56 -0.29
#